data_AF-A0A974TND5-F1
#
_entry.id   AF-A0A974TND5-F1
#
_cell.length_a   1.000
_cell.length_b   1.000
_cell.length_c   1.000
_cell.angle_alpha   90.00
_cell.angle_beta   90.00
_cell.angle_gamma   90.00
#
_symmetry.space_group_name_H-M   'P 1'
#
loop_
_entity.id
_entity.type
_entity.pdbx_description
1 polymer ?
#
loop_
_entity_poly.entity_id
_entity_poly.type
_entity_poly.pdbx_seq_one_letter_code
_entity_poly.pdbx_strand_id
1 'polypeptide(L)'
;MNRILKYGLSLAAVILAVTSVIPEAQAQQWGGRGQRDVVMVTPDGQIVDYIPPGADVYYSRDRSGNRVLVDSYGRIVATEMRSRGYYPAAPSRDPYNNDPYNAENGDHSRYGSTRYIERGAVTGSIPRDASIDRQPLDQPYPDQQNGDYASIDPDQQAPQVEQPRTPEEPTITLKGKSKPEIVALQVFLDRAGISPGVIDGHMGSNVTKAIYAYNQMTGENLDPNNTDAILEQLRLSGGLPVVSYTITPSDAAGPYVAEIPEDYAHKALLPSLAYTSTTEALAERFHMDEAFLKEMNPGVDFTVPGTIIKVVNPGDPKTGTVAKILADKAKKQVFAYDDAGNLIAAYPASIGSSDTPSPSGTVTVDRVALNPGYTYNPKINFQQGANDKVLNIPPGPNGPVGTVWIALSKPTYGIHGTPEPSKIGRTQSHGCIRLTNWDATELAKMVKPGVTVEFVD
;
A
#
# COMPACT_ATOMS: atom_id res chain seq x y z
N MET A 1 43.57 0.81 -69.54
CA MET A 1 44.52 1.83 -70.06
C MET A 1 43.93 3.18 -69.70
N ASN A 2 44.55 4.15 -69.02
CA ASN A 2 45.81 4.37 -68.31
C ASN A 2 45.46 5.55 -67.37
N ARG A 3 45.62 5.40 -66.05
CA ARG A 3 46.76 5.90 -65.24
C ARG A 3 46.82 7.43 -65.12
N ILE A 4 46.53 7.97 -63.93
CA ILE A 4 47.50 8.39 -62.87
C ILE A 4 47.59 9.91 -62.81
N LEU A 5 47.24 10.50 -61.65
CA LEU A 5 48.16 11.37 -60.94
C LEU A 5 47.89 11.28 -59.42
N LYS A 6 48.95 10.94 -58.69
CA LYS A 6 49.05 10.96 -57.23
C LYS A 6 49.66 12.31 -56.83
N TYR A 7 49.16 12.92 -55.77
CA TYR A 7 49.99 13.62 -54.80
C TYR A 7 49.41 13.36 -53.41
N GLY A 8 50.23 12.77 -52.55
CA GLY A 8 49.98 12.69 -51.12
C GLY A 8 50.87 13.69 -50.40
N LEU A 9 50.36 14.28 -49.32
CA LEU A 9 51.16 14.77 -48.21
C LEU A 9 50.28 14.84 -46.95
N SER A 10 50.53 13.84 -46.11
CA SER A 10 50.55 13.75 -44.66
C SER A 10 50.07 14.91 -43.79
N LEU A 11 49.42 14.48 -42.69
CA LEU A 11 49.42 15.04 -41.33
C LEU A 11 48.62 16.33 -41.07
N ALA A 12 47.40 16.15 -40.56
CA ALA A 12 46.99 16.71 -39.26
C ALA A 12 45.64 16.09 -38.86
N ALA A 13 45.67 15.12 -37.94
CA ALA A 13 44.50 14.73 -37.18
C ALA A 13 44.16 15.88 -36.22
N VAL A 14 43.19 16.72 -36.58
CA VAL A 14 42.56 17.63 -35.62
C VAL A 14 41.56 16.82 -34.82
N ILE A 15 42.02 16.31 -33.68
CA ILE A 15 41.13 15.90 -32.59
C ILE A 15 40.50 17.20 -32.08
N LEU A 16 39.27 17.49 -32.51
CA LEU A 16 38.43 18.47 -31.84
C LEU A 16 37.95 17.81 -30.54
N ALA A 17 38.80 17.92 -29.50
CA ALA A 17 38.34 17.81 -28.13
C ALA A 17 37.41 19.00 -27.88
N VAL A 18 36.11 18.80 -28.07
CA VAL A 18 35.11 19.68 -27.49
C VAL A 18 35.14 19.38 -26.00
N THR A 19 36.04 20.04 -25.27
CA THR A 19 35.88 20.20 -23.83
C THR A 19 34.64 21.06 -23.65
N SER A 20 33.50 20.41 -23.42
CA SER A 20 32.38 21.09 -22.78
C SER A 20 32.87 21.54 -21.41
N VAL A 21 33.34 22.78 -21.35
CA VAL A 21 33.47 23.52 -20.11
C VAL A 21 32.05 23.74 -19.66
N ILE A 22 31.52 22.78 -18.89
CA ILE A 22 30.32 23.02 -18.09
C ILE A 22 30.76 24.13 -17.13
N PRO A 23 30.15 25.34 -17.16
CA PRO A 23 30.38 26.27 -16.09
C PRO A 23 29.95 25.54 -14.81
N GLU A 24 30.85 25.47 -13.84
CA GLU A 24 30.51 25.01 -12.50
C GLU A 24 29.18 25.68 -12.13
N ALA A 25 28.12 24.88 -12.05
CA ALA A 25 26.91 25.31 -11.40
C ALA A 25 27.33 25.53 -9.96
N GLN A 26 27.73 26.76 -9.65
CA GLN A 26 27.93 27.22 -8.30
C GLN A 26 26.61 26.95 -7.62
N ALA A 27 26.58 25.89 -6.82
CA ALA A 27 25.59 25.73 -5.78
C ALA A 27 25.71 27.00 -4.95
N GLN A 28 24.82 27.95 -5.20
CA GLN A 28 24.59 29.05 -4.29
C GLN A 28 24.02 28.39 -3.04
N GLN A 29 24.95 28.04 -2.16
CA GLN A 29 24.76 27.67 -0.80
C GLN A 29 23.94 28.80 -0.18
N TRP A 30 22.61 28.64 -0.14
CA TRP A 30 21.73 29.52 0.63
C TRP A 30 21.85 29.18 2.11
N GLY A 31 23.09 29.20 2.62
CA GLY A 31 23.43 29.28 4.02
C GLY A 31 23.36 30.73 4.49
N GLY A 32 22.19 31.34 4.39
CA GLY A 32 21.91 32.60 5.08
C GLY A 32 21.73 32.33 6.56
N ARG A 33 22.78 32.58 7.36
CA ARG A 33 22.69 32.66 8.83
C ARG A 33 21.56 33.64 9.20
N GLY A 34 20.42 33.13 9.68
CA GLY A 34 19.37 34.00 10.25
C GLY A 34 17.92 33.52 10.27
N GLN A 35 17.52 32.45 9.57
CA GLN A 35 16.14 31.93 9.61
C GLN A 35 16.12 30.41 9.49
N ARG A 36 16.15 29.69 10.61
CA ARG A 36 16.01 28.21 10.67
C ARG A 36 14.60 27.75 11.10
N ASP A 37 13.64 28.66 11.07
CA ASP A 37 12.37 28.45 11.75
C ASP A 37 11.16 28.30 10.83
N VAL A 38 11.31 28.31 9.50
CA VAL A 38 10.16 28.20 8.56
C VAL A 38 10.42 27.24 7.40
N VAL A 39 9.39 26.47 7.04
CA VAL A 39 9.33 25.52 5.91
C VAL A 39 8.06 25.78 5.09
N MET A 40 8.09 25.52 3.78
CA MET A 40 6.88 25.58 2.94
C MET A 40 6.20 24.22 2.96
N VAL A 41 4.91 24.17 3.31
CA VAL A 41 4.16 22.93 3.46
C VAL A 41 2.97 22.93 2.51
N THR A 42 2.83 21.88 1.70
CA THR A 42 1.69 21.69 0.78
C THR A 42 0.38 21.42 1.55
N PRO A 43 -0.80 21.58 0.93
CA PRO A 43 -2.08 21.27 1.59
C PRO A 43 -2.22 19.84 2.12
N ASP A 44 -1.50 18.88 1.52
CA ASP A 44 -1.39 17.47 1.93
C ASP A 44 -0.27 17.20 2.95
N GLY A 45 0.42 18.24 3.44
CA GLY A 45 1.37 18.14 4.55
C GLY A 45 2.80 17.78 4.17
N GLN A 46 3.18 17.87 2.89
CA GLN A 46 4.55 17.63 2.44
C GLN A 46 5.39 18.91 2.52
N ILE A 47 6.67 18.80 2.83
CA ILE A 47 7.59 19.95 2.79
C ILE A 47 8.04 20.17 1.34
N VAL A 48 7.82 21.38 0.83
CA VAL A 48 8.35 21.81 -0.47
C VAL A 48 9.81 22.22 -0.29
N ASP A 49 10.72 21.34 -0.71
CA ASP A 49 12.16 21.56 -0.74
C ASP A 49 12.67 22.05 -2.11
N TYR A 50 11.82 21.98 -3.14
CA TYR A 50 12.14 22.40 -4.50
C TYR A 50 10.91 22.86 -5.29
N ILE A 51 11.04 23.98 -5.99
CA ILE A 51 10.07 24.45 -6.99
C ILE A 51 10.76 24.35 -8.36
N PRO A 52 10.24 23.55 -9.32
CA PRO A 52 10.84 23.42 -10.64
C PRO A 52 10.97 24.78 -11.36
N PRO A 53 12.11 25.09 -11.99
CA PRO A 53 12.26 26.27 -12.84
C PRO A 53 11.21 26.24 -13.96
N GLY A 54 10.35 27.26 -14.02
CA GLY A 54 9.27 27.37 -15.01
C GLY A 54 7.89 26.93 -14.53
N ALA A 55 7.73 26.51 -13.27
CA ALA A 55 6.41 26.44 -12.66
C ALA A 55 5.84 27.87 -12.50
N ASP A 56 4.69 28.16 -13.10
CA ASP A 56 4.00 29.44 -12.95
C ASP A 56 3.40 29.56 -11.54
N VAL A 57 4.27 29.85 -10.57
CA VAL A 57 3.92 30.05 -9.16
C VAL A 57 4.49 31.37 -8.65
N TYR A 58 3.72 32.09 -7.85
CA TYR A 58 4.14 33.35 -7.24
C TYR A 58 3.82 33.37 -5.74
N TYR A 59 4.55 34.20 -5.00
CA TYR A 59 4.32 34.37 -3.56
C TYR A 59 3.15 35.33 -3.32
N SER A 60 2.26 34.93 -2.41
CA SER A 60 1.20 35.77 -1.87
C SER A 60 1.16 35.67 -0.33
N ARG A 61 0.20 36.34 0.30
CA ARG A 61 -0.09 36.19 1.73
C ARG A 61 -1.51 35.68 1.94
N ASP A 62 -1.67 34.74 2.87
CA ASP A 62 -2.99 34.30 3.31
C ASP A 62 -3.65 35.34 4.23
N ARG A 63 -4.89 35.07 4.65
CA ARG A 63 -5.65 35.94 5.57
C ARG A 63 -5.03 36.03 6.97
N SER A 64 -4.14 35.11 7.31
CA SER A 64 -3.43 35.04 8.59
C SER A 64 -2.06 35.74 8.53
N GLY A 65 -1.69 36.28 7.37
CA GLY A 65 -0.42 36.97 7.12
C GLY A 65 0.76 36.05 6.79
N ASN A 66 0.55 34.73 6.70
CA ASN A 66 1.58 33.78 6.31
C ASN A 66 1.89 33.89 4.83
N ARG A 67 3.14 33.62 4.45
CA ARG A 67 3.52 33.58 3.03
C ARG A 67 3.00 32.28 2.42
N VAL A 68 2.40 32.36 1.25
CA VAL A 68 1.91 31.20 0.49
C VAL A 68 2.46 31.21 -0.92
N LEU A 69 2.64 30.03 -1.50
CA LEU A 69 2.94 29.81 -2.91
C LEU A 69 1.62 29.57 -3.64
N VAL A 70 1.35 30.32 -4.71
CA VAL A 70 0.09 30.26 -5.44
C VAL A 70 0.37 29.96 -6.91
N ASP A 71 -0.38 29.04 -7.51
CA ASP A 71 -0.27 28.74 -8.95
C ASP A 71 -0.99 29.78 -9.84
N SER A 72 -0.79 29.67 -11.15
CA SER A 72 -1.45 30.53 -12.15
C SER A 72 -2.98 30.46 -12.14
N TYR A 73 -3.58 29.44 -11.52
CA TYR A 73 -5.02 29.28 -11.33
C TYR A 73 -5.52 29.84 -9.99
N GLY A 74 -4.64 30.45 -9.19
CA GLY A 74 -5.00 31.06 -7.91
C GLY A 74 -5.12 30.08 -6.74
N ARG A 75 -4.64 28.84 -6.88
CA ARG A 75 -4.67 27.81 -5.83
C ARG A 75 -3.39 27.86 -5.01
N ILE A 76 -3.52 27.66 -3.69
CA ILE A 76 -2.37 27.57 -2.79
C ILE A 76 -1.68 26.23 -2.97
N VAL A 77 -0.43 26.27 -3.41
CA VAL A 77 0.46 25.11 -3.60
C VAL A 77 1.22 24.79 -2.32
N ALA A 78 1.59 25.82 -1.53
CA ALA A 78 2.25 25.62 -0.25
C ALA A 78 2.10 26.83 0.68
N THR A 79 2.16 26.62 1.99
CA THR A 79 2.07 27.65 3.04
C THR A 79 3.32 27.64 3.91
N GLU A 80 3.86 28.81 4.23
CA GLU A 80 5.00 28.97 5.15
C GLU A 80 4.56 28.62 6.58
N MET A 81 5.15 27.57 7.16
CA MET A 81 4.88 27.07 8.51
C MET A 81 6.15 27.04 9.36
N ARG A 82 6.02 27.11 10.69
CA ARG A 82 7.20 27.06 11.58
C ARG A 82 7.76 25.64 11.73
N SER A 83 9.08 25.48 11.62
CA SER A 83 9.78 24.17 11.57
C SER A 83 9.71 23.32 12.84
N ARG A 84 9.41 23.93 14.00
CA ARG A 84 9.47 23.29 15.33
C ARG A 84 8.50 22.11 15.53
N GLY A 85 7.49 21.96 14.68
CA GLY A 85 6.52 20.87 14.73
C GLY A 85 6.77 19.72 13.76
N TYR A 86 7.74 19.84 12.84
CA TYR A 86 7.90 18.91 11.71
C TYR A 86 9.13 18.00 11.79
N TYR A 87 10.17 18.38 12.52
CA TYR A 87 11.36 17.54 12.72
C TYR A 87 11.47 17.11 14.19
N PRO A 88 11.67 15.82 14.50
CA PRO A 88 11.98 15.40 15.86
C PRO A 88 13.30 16.04 16.31
N ALA A 89 13.38 16.41 17.59
CA ALA A 89 14.59 16.99 18.17
C ALA A 89 15.75 15.99 18.09
N ALA A 90 16.91 16.43 17.61
CA ALA A 90 18.11 15.61 17.60
C ALA A 90 18.49 15.21 19.04
N PRO A 91 18.93 13.95 19.28
CA PRO A 91 19.38 13.55 20.61
C PRO A 91 20.64 14.35 21.01
N SER A 92 20.59 15.01 22.16
CA SER A 92 21.74 15.68 22.76
C SER A 92 22.84 14.67 23.05
N ARG A 93 24.02 14.88 22.45
CA ARG A 93 25.26 14.22 22.85
C ARG A 93 25.76 14.86 24.13
N ASP A 94 25.73 14.10 25.23
CA ASP A 94 26.39 14.46 26.48
C ASP A 94 27.89 14.14 26.36
N PRO A 95 28.82 15.09 26.57
CA PRO A 95 30.24 14.84 26.59
C PRO A 95 30.76 14.72 28.04
N TYR A 96 31.66 13.76 28.24
CA TYR A 96 32.58 13.51 29.38
C TYR A 96 32.29 12.32 30.32
N ASN A 97 32.98 11.21 30.01
CA ASN A 97 34.05 10.58 30.81
C ASN A 97 33.74 10.09 32.25
N ASN A 98 33.60 8.77 32.42
CA ASN A 98 34.61 7.95 33.11
C ASN A 98 34.24 6.46 33.11
N ASP A 99 35.16 5.65 32.59
CA ASP A 99 35.23 4.19 32.65
C ASP A 99 35.96 3.74 33.95
N PRO A 100 36.19 2.44 34.23
CA PRO A 100 35.67 1.67 35.37
C PRO A 100 36.78 1.30 36.39
N TYR A 101 36.45 0.48 37.41
CA TYR A 101 37.34 -0.10 38.47
C TYR A 101 37.51 0.66 39.81
N ASN A 102 36.64 0.34 40.78
CA ASN A 102 36.89 0.08 42.23
C ASN A 102 35.53 0.17 42.96
N ALA A 103 35.12 -0.68 43.91
CA ALA A 103 35.78 -1.73 44.67
C ALA A 103 34.72 -2.72 45.19
N GLU A 104 35.18 -3.93 45.52
CA GLU A 104 34.45 -5.04 46.12
C GLU A 104 33.93 -4.78 47.55
N ASN A 105 32.98 -5.65 47.93
CA ASN A 105 32.64 -6.15 49.29
C ASN A 105 31.77 -5.29 50.22
N GLY A 106 30.66 -5.89 50.70
CA GLY A 106 30.01 -5.46 51.94
C GLY A 106 28.53 -5.80 52.06
N ASP A 107 28.25 -6.90 52.76
CA ASP A 107 26.95 -7.42 53.20
C ASP A 107 26.24 -6.51 54.25
N HIS A 108 24.93 -6.72 54.40
CA HIS A 108 24.02 -6.46 55.54
C HIS A 108 22.86 -5.46 55.41
N SER A 109 21.67 -6.05 55.53
CA SER A 109 20.37 -5.51 55.93
C SER A 109 20.42 -4.52 57.11
N ARG A 110 19.71 -3.38 57.00
CA ARG A 110 18.92 -2.83 58.13
C ARG A 110 17.95 -1.70 57.75
N TYR A 111 16.75 -1.85 58.28
CA TYR A 111 15.69 -0.87 58.50
C TYR A 111 16.16 0.54 58.89
N GLY A 112 15.43 1.58 58.44
CA GLY A 112 15.54 2.92 59.02
C GLY A 112 14.81 4.01 58.27
N SER A 113 13.54 4.20 58.62
CA SER A 113 12.64 5.31 58.28
C SER A 113 13.27 6.72 58.26
N THR A 114 12.79 7.58 57.35
CA THR A 114 12.47 8.98 57.71
C THR A 114 11.15 9.38 57.09
N ARG A 115 10.19 9.67 57.97
CA ARG A 115 8.88 10.23 57.67
C ARG A 115 9.01 11.75 57.47
N TYR A 116 8.30 12.30 56.49
CA TYR A 116 7.62 13.58 56.64
C TYR A 116 6.17 13.38 56.16
N ILE A 117 5.25 13.58 57.08
CA ILE A 117 3.78 13.61 56.93
C ILE A 117 3.42 15.10 56.89
N GLU A 118 2.58 15.58 55.96
CA GLU A 118 1.17 15.96 56.19
C GLU A 118 0.65 16.74 54.97
N ARG A 119 -0.64 16.80 54.60
CA ARG A 119 -1.90 16.15 55.06
C ARG A 119 -3.03 16.59 54.10
N GLY A 120 -3.98 15.70 53.82
CA GLY A 120 -5.28 15.98 53.17
C GLY A 120 -5.76 14.83 52.26
N ALA A 121 -6.13 13.65 52.79
CA ALA A 121 -7.52 13.25 53.16
C ALA A 121 -8.48 13.26 51.93
N VAL A 122 -9.18 12.18 51.51
CA VAL A 122 -9.82 11.05 52.19
C VAL A 122 -9.95 9.87 51.20
N THR A 123 -9.70 8.63 51.64
CA THR A 123 -10.06 7.39 50.92
C THR A 123 -11.35 6.81 51.50
N GLY A 124 -12.36 6.61 50.65
CA GLY A 124 -13.57 5.87 50.98
C GLY A 124 -13.49 4.46 50.40
N SER A 125 -13.37 3.45 51.25
CA SER A 125 -13.49 2.03 50.93
C SER A 125 -14.96 1.66 50.65
N ILE A 126 -15.21 0.91 49.58
CA ILE A 126 -16.54 0.33 49.29
C ILE A 126 -16.60 -1.11 49.85
N PRO A 127 -17.65 -1.49 50.61
CA PRO A 127 -17.87 -2.85 51.09
C PRO A 127 -18.33 -3.79 49.97
N ARG A 128 -17.91 -5.07 50.07
CA ARG A 128 -18.50 -6.18 49.30
C ARG A 128 -19.83 -6.58 49.93
N ASP A 129 -20.90 -6.48 49.14
CA ASP A 129 -22.04 -7.39 49.05
C ASP A 129 -23.29 -6.61 48.63
N ALA A 130 -23.65 -6.72 47.35
CA ALA A 130 -25.02 -6.54 46.88
C ALA A 130 -25.19 -7.28 45.54
N SER A 131 -26.22 -8.14 45.53
CA SER A 131 -26.76 -8.88 44.40
C SER A 131 -26.90 -8.03 43.13
N ILE A 132 -26.29 -8.50 42.04
CA ILE A 132 -26.46 -7.92 40.70
C ILE A 132 -27.78 -8.42 40.12
N ASP A 133 -28.77 -7.55 40.05
CA ASP A 133 -29.92 -7.72 39.17
C ASP A 133 -29.54 -7.21 37.77
N ARG A 134 -29.58 -8.09 36.76
CA ARG A 134 -29.23 -7.74 35.37
C ARG A 134 -30.53 -7.42 34.62
N GLN A 135 -30.76 -6.14 34.38
CA GLN A 135 -31.73 -5.68 33.38
C GLN A 135 -31.09 -5.68 31.98
N PRO A 136 -31.80 -6.10 30.92
CA PRO A 136 -31.30 -6.09 29.55
C PRO A 136 -31.25 -4.66 28.99
N LEU A 137 -30.20 -4.35 28.24
CA LEU A 137 -30.02 -3.08 27.55
C LEU A 137 -30.51 -3.22 26.11
N ASP A 138 -31.79 -2.88 25.89
CA ASP A 138 -32.27 -2.35 24.62
C ASP A 138 -32.01 -0.83 24.62
N GLN A 139 -30.89 -0.39 24.04
CA GLN A 139 -30.75 0.98 23.53
C GLN A 139 -29.86 1.03 22.27
N PRO A 140 -30.15 1.94 21.33
CA PRO A 140 -29.52 1.96 20.02
C PRO A 140 -28.07 2.45 20.10
N TYR A 141 -27.23 1.93 19.20
CA TYR A 141 -25.84 2.35 19.04
C TYR A 141 -25.72 3.87 18.87
N PRO A 142 -24.73 4.51 19.53
CA PRO A 142 -24.46 5.91 19.26
C PRO A 142 -23.98 6.07 17.82
N ASP A 143 -24.59 7.03 17.14
CA ASP A 143 -24.29 7.47 15.79
C ASP A 143 -22.78 7.79 15.67
N GLN A 144 -22.02 6.93 14.97
CA GLN A 144 -20.63 7.18 14.59
C GLN A 144 -20.61 8.20 13.45
N GLN A 145 -20.96 9.44 13.75
CA GLN A 145 -20.64 10.55 12.87
C GLN A 145 -19.16 10.92 13.05
N ASN A 146 -18.38 10.62 12.02
CA ASN A 146 -16.96 10.92 11.78
C ASN A 146 -15.94 9.86 12.26
N GLY A 147 -15.50 9.00 11.31
CA GLY A 147 -14.28 8.22 11.44
C GLY A 147 -14.11 7.20 10.31
N ASP A 148 -12.95 7.19 9.64
CA ASP A 148 -12.56 6.27 8.55
C ASP A 148 -12.26 4.84 9.06
N TYR A 149 -13.05 4.32 10.01
CA TYR A 149 -12.80 3.02 10.64
C TYR A 149 -13.69 1.91 10.05
N ALA A 150 -13.07 0.78 9.69
CA ALA A 150 -13.74 -0.43 9.20
C ALA A 150 -14.00 -1.46 10.34
N SER A 151 -15.03 -2.31 10.20
CA SER A 151 -15.36 -3.43 11.09
C SER A 151 -16.01 -4.61 10.33
N ILE A 152 -15.93 -5.85 10.85
CA ILE A 152 -16.37 -7.15 10.28
C ILE A 152 -17.28 -7.85 11.33
N ASP A 153 -18.29 -8.66 10.96
CA ASP A 153 -19.29 -9.37 11.83
C ASP A 153 -18.92 -10.86 12.08
N PRO A 154 -19.46 -11.58 13.09
CA PRO A 154 -18.89 -12.81 13.61
C PRO A 154 -19.75 -13.96 13.16
N ASP A 155 -19.49 -14.47 11.95
CA ASP A 155 -19.89 -15.83 11.64
C ASP A 155 -18.69 -16.64 11.14
N GLN A 156 -18.22 -17.45 12.09
CA GLN A 156 -17.47 -18.71 12.03
C GLN A 156 -15.95 -18.67 12.30
N GLN A 157 -15.60 -19.40 13.36
CA GLN A 157 -14.25 -19.72 13.84
C GLN A 157 -13.46 -20.47 12.77
N ALA A 158 -12.16 -20.20 12.67
CA ALA A 158 -11.24 -20.86 11.76
C ALA A 158 -11.02 -22.34 12.11
N PRO A 159 -11.39 -23.30 11.23
CA PRO A 159 -10.95 -24.69 11.32
C PRO A 159 -9.76 -24.92 10.37
N GLN A 160 -8.89 -25.86 10.74
CA GLN A 160 -7.84 -26.37 9.85
C GLN A 160 -8.48 -27.08 8.63
N VAL A 161 -8.04 -26.76 7.41
CA VAL A 161 -8.71 -27.17 6.16
C VAL A 161 -8.04 -28.39 5.53
N GLU A 162 -8.77 -29.50 5.42
CA GLU A 162 -8.65 -30.45 4.30
C GLU A 162 -9.56 -29.97 3.16
N GLN A 163 -9.00 -29.78 1.95
CA GLN A 163 -9.72 -29.17 0.82
C GLN A 163 -10.60 -30.18 0.05
N PRO A 164 -11.91 -29.93 -0.13
CA PRO A 164 -12.72 -30.63 -1.12
C PRO A 164 -12.33 -30.24 -2.56
N ARG A 165 -12.44 -31.17 -3.49
CA ARG A 165 -12.02 -31.00 -4.90
C ARG A 165 -12.94 -30.04 -5.65
N THR A 166 -12.33 -28.96 -6.16
CA THR A 166 -12.92 -27.96 -7.08
C THR A 166 -13.37 -28.62 -8.39
N PRO A 167 -14.42 -28.10 -9.08
CA PRO A 167 -14.65 -28.38 -10.49
C PRO A 167 -13.36 -28.12 -11.29
N GLU A 168 -13.04 -28.98 -12.27
CA GLU A 168 -11.81 -28.84 -13.04
C GLU A 168 -11.77 -27.47 -13.74
N GLU A 169 -10.94 -26.56 -13.20
CA GLU A 169 -10.68 -25.27 -13.84
C GLU A 169 -10.10 -25.57 -15.24
N PRO A 170 -10.59 -24.89 -16.29
CA PRO A 170 -10.09 -25.15 -17.63
C PRO A 170 -8.59 -24.84 -17.68
N THR A 171 -7.80 -25.85 -18.07
CA THR A 171 -6.34 -25.79 -17.99
C THR A 171 -5.77 -25.20 -19.28
N ILE A 172 -5.18 -24.02 -19.17
CA ILE A 172 -4.39 -23.44 -20.24
C ILE A 172 -3.04 -24.16 -20.28
N THR A 173 -2.77 -24.86 -21.39
CA THR A 173 -1.49 -25.56 -21.59
C THR A 173 -0.45 -24.57 -22.12
N LEU A 174 0.56 -24.26 -21.30
CA LEU A 174 1.75 -23.54 -21.75
C LEU A 174 2.75 -24.49 -22.42
N LYS A 175 3.28 -24.09 -23.58
CA LYS A 175 4.31 -24.83 -24.31
C LYS A 175 5.69 -24.31 -23.93
N GLY A 176 6.26 -24.81 -22.83
CA GLY A 176 7.68 -24.62 -22.49
C GLY A 176 8.12 -23.16 -22.36
N LYS A 177 7.24 -22.27 -21.87
CA LYS A 177 7.56 -20.85 -21.70
C LYS A 177 8.62 -20.61 -20.66
N SER A 178 9.51 -19.67 -20.95
CA SER A 178 10.46 -19.13 -19.99
C SER A 178 9.77 -18.19 -18.99
N LYS A 179 10.38 -18.03 -17.81
CA LYS A 179 9.88 -17.11 -16.77
C LYS A 179 9.68 -15.67 -17.26
N PRO A 180 10.61 -15.06 -18.04
CA PRO A 180 10.39 -13.72 -18.60
C PRO A 180 9.18 -13.61 -19.52
N GLU A 181 8.84 -14.66 -20.27
CA GLU A 181 7.65 -14.66 -21.13
C GLU A 181 6.36 -14.73 -20.31
N ILE A 182 6.37 -15.45 -19.18
CA ILE A 182 5.26 -15.47 -18.24
C ILE A 182 5.09 -14.09 -17.57
N VAL A 183 6.20 -13.46 -17.17
CA VAL A 183 6.17 -12.08 -16.63
C VAL A 183 5.57 -11.12 -17.67
N ALA A 184 6.00 -11.21 -18.93
CA ALA A 184 5.43 -10.37 -20.00
C ALA A 184 3.92 -10.56 -20.12
N LEU A 185 3.43 -11.80 -20.09
CA LEU A 185 2.00 -12.10 -20.10
C LEU A 185 1.27 -11.53 -18.87
N GLN A 186 1.80 -11.71 -17.66
CA GLN A 186 1.22 -11.16 -16.43
C GLN A 186 1.13 -9.63 -16.49
N VAL A 187 2.21 -8.95 -16.90
CA VAL A 187 2.23 -7.47 -17.05
C VAL A 187 1.26 -7.00 -18.11
N PHE A 188 1.13 -7.73 -19.21
CA PHE A 188 0.16 -7.41 -20.26
C PHE A 188 -1.27 -7.45 -19.71
N LEU A 189 -1.61 -8.50 -18.97
CA LEU A 189 -2.94 -8.67 -18.36
C LEU A 189 -3.22 -7.57 -17.32
N ASP A 190 -2.24 -7.27 -16.46
CA ASP A 190 -2.31 -6.21 -15.45
C ASP A 190 -2.62 -4.84 -16.11
N ARG A 191 -1.83 -4.45 -17.12
CA ARG A 191 -2.06 -3.23 -17.92
C ARG A 191 -3.38 -3.22 -18.67
N ALA A 192 -3.89 -4.40 -19.02
CA ALA A 192 -5.18 -4.53 -19.69
C ALA A 192 -6.36 -4.32 -18.72
N GLY A 193 -6.13 -4.23 -17.41
CA GLY A 193 -7.18 -4.09 -16.38
C GLY A 193 -7.67 -5.44 -15.88
N ILE A 194 -6.97 -6.50 -16.25
CA ILE A 194 -7.32 -7.87 -15.94
C ILE A 194 -6.20 -8.42 -15.06
N SER A 195 -6.26 -8.10 -13.77
CA SER A 195 -5.19 -8.37 -12.82
C SER A 195 -4.86 -9.87 -12.77
N PRO A 196 -3.59 -10.27 -12.90
CA PRO A 196 -3.14 -11.63 -12.60
C PRO A 196 -2.94 -11.85 -11.08
N GLY A 197 -3.17 -10.82 -10.26
CA GLY A 197 -2.74 -10.75 -8.86
C GLY A 197 -1.28 -10.35 -8.76
N VAL A 198 -0.56 -10.92 -7.80
CA VAL A 198 0.90 -10.74 -7.69
C VAL A 198 1.61 -11.23 -8.95
N ILE A 199 2.51 -10.40 -9.47
CA ILE A 199 3.39 -10.77 -10.58
C ILE A 199 4.61 -11.46 -10.00
N ASP A 200 4.71 -12.76 -10.26
CA ASP A 200 5.72 -13.68 -9.68
C ASP A 200 6.47 -14.48 -10.76
N GLY A 201 6.12 -14.29 -12.04
CA GLY A 201 6.68 -15.04 -13.17
C GLY A 201 6.24 -16.51 -13.24
N HIS A 202 5.22 -16.93 -12.49
CA HIS A 202 4.70 -18.28 -12.51
C HIS A 202 3.32 -18.35 -13.16
N MET A 203 3.09 -19.41 -13.93
CA MET A 203 1.74 -19.70 -14.41
C MET A 203 0.94 -20.34 -13.28
N GLY A 204 -0.21 -19.73 -12.95
CA GLY A 204 -1.10 -20.22 -11.90
C GLY A 204 -2.56 -19.98 -12.25
N SER A 205 -3.46 -20.42 -11.36
CA SER A 205 -4.92 -20.30 -11.54
C SER A 205 -5.37 -18.85 -11.75
N ASN A 206 -4.77 -17.87 -11.05
CA ASN A 206 -5.10 -16.46 -11.25
C ASN A 206 -4.73 -15.98 -12.67
N VAL A 207 -3.57 -16.38 -13.20
CA VAL A 207 -3.17 -16.04 -14.58
C VAL A 207 -4.12 -16.69 -15.59
N THR A 208 -4.48 -17.95 -15.37
CA THR A 208 -5.48 -18.65 -16.21
C THR A 208 -6.80 -17.89 -16.25
N LYS A 209 -7.31 -17.49 -15.07
CA LYS A 209 -8.55 -16.74 -14.91
C LYS A 209 -8.49 -15.35 -15.54
N ALA A 210 -7.35 -14.68 -15.43
CA ALA A 210 -7.10 -13.40 -16.09
C ALA A 210 -7.17 -13.54 -17.62
N ILE A 211 -6.59 -14.59 -18.21
CA ILE A 211 -6.71 -14.84 -19.66
C ILE A 211 -8.18 -15.02 -20.08
N TYR A 212 -8.97 -15.77 -19.32
CA TYR A 212 -10.41 -15.92 -19.59
C TYR A 212 -11.16 -14.60 -19.50
N ALA A 213 -10.90 -13.80 -18.46
CA ALA A 213 -11.52 -12.50 -18.28
C ALA A 213 -11.11 -11.52 -19.40
N TYR A 214 -9.86 -11.56 -19.86
CA TYR A 214 -9.40 -10.78 -21.01
C TYR A 214 -10.17 -11.15 -22.28
N ASN A 215 -10.34 -12.44 -22.54
CA ASN A 215 -11.11 -12.92 -23.69
C ASN A 215 -12.59 -12.50 -23.62
N GLN A 216 -13.16 -12.47 -22.41
CA GLN A 216 -14.53 -11.96 -22.19
C GLN A 216 -14.62 -10.45 -22.41
N MET A 217 -13.60 -9.70 -21.99
CA MET A 217 -13.54 -8.24 -22.13
C MET A 217 -13.44 -7.81 -23.59
N THR A 218 -12.57 -8.46 -24.37
CA THR A 218 -12.24 -8.03 -25.75
C THR A 218 -13.02 -8.79 -26.82
N GLY A 219 -13.56 -9.97 -26.49
CA GLY A 219 -14.10 -10.91 -27.46
C GLY A 219 -13.03 -11.65 -28.28
N GLU A 220 -11.74 -11.40 -27.99
CA GLU A 220 -10.62 -12.09 -28.63
C GLU A 220 -10.26 -13.38 -27.90
N ASN A 221 -9.59 -14.31 -28.59
CA ASN A 221 -8.98 -15.45 -27.94
C ASN A 221 -7.47 -15.22 -27.83
N LEU A 222 -7.02 -14.73 -26.68
CA LEU A 222 -5.61 -14.55 -26.39
C LEU A 222 -4.91 -15.91 -26.45
N ASP A 223 -3.98 -16.09 -27.38
CA ASP A 223 -3.05 -17.21 -27.34
C ASP A 223 -1.91 -16.87 -26.39
N PRO A 224 -1.87 -17.43 -25.16
CA PRO A 224 -0.80 -17.14 -24.23
C PRO A 224 0.54 -17.60 -24.81
N ASN A 225 0.59 -18.57 -25.72
CA ASN A 225 1.83 -19.07 -26.32
C ASN A 225 2.43 -18.14 -27.39
N ASN A 226 1.68 -17.14 -27.87
CA ASN A 226 2.17 -16.19 -28.85
C ASN A 226 2.88 -15.00 -28.18
N THR A 227 4.14 -15.22 -27.79
CA THR A 227 4.97 -14.22 -27.11
C THR A 227 5.13 -12.93 -27.94
N ASP A 228 5.29 -13.03 -29.26
CA ASP A 228 5.48 -11.86 -30.12
C ASP A 228 4.26 -10.94 -30.13
N ALA A 229 3.05 -11.51 -30.17
CA ALA A 229 1.82 -10.74 -30.07
C ALA A 229 1.69 -10.02 -28.72
N ILE A 230 2.04 -10.71 -27.61
CA ILE A 230 2.02 -10.13 -26.27
C ILE A 230 3.01 -8.96 -26.16
N LEU A 231 4.24 -9.14 -26.68
CA LEU A 231 5.26 -8.10 -26.67
C LEU A 231 4.88 -6.89 -27.52
N GLU A 232 4.22 -7.10 -28.66
CA GLU A 232 3.72 -5.99 -29.48
C GLU A 232 2.63 -5.20 -28.76
N GLN A 233 1.70 -5.89 -28.08
CA GLN A 233 0.69 -5.20 -27.25
C GLN A 233 1.32 -4.41 -26.10
N LEU A 234 2.32 -4.98 -25.42
CA LEU A 234 3.08 -4.28 -24.38
C LEU A 234 3.78 -3.02 -24.91
N ARG A 235 4.33 -3.09 -26.12
CA ARG A 235 4.94 -1.93 -26.79
C ARG A 235 3.94 -0.80 -27.00
N LEU A 236 2.69 -1.14 -27.33
CA LEU A 236 1.60 -0.18 -27.50
C LEU A 236 1.03 0.34 -26.18
N SER A 237 1.17 -0.41 -25.08
CA SER A 237 0.56 -0.13 -23.77
C SER A 237 1.57 0.32 -22.69
N GLY A 238 2.69 0.94 -23.06
CA GLY A 238 3.65 1.50 -22.09
C GLY A 238 5.07 0.92 -22.16
N GLY A 239 5.38 0.12 -23.20
CA GLY A 239 6.73 -0.36 -23.47
C GLY A 239 7.06 -1.65 -22.73
N LEU A 240 8.35 -1.83 -22.41
CA LEU A 240 8.87 -3.08 -21.84
C LEU A 240 8.12 -3.47 -20.54
N PRO A 241 7.89 -4.78 -20.31
CA PRO A 241 7.22 -5.25 -19.10
C PRO A 241 8.09 -5.12 -17.84
N VAL A 242 9.41 -5.06 -18.03
CA VAL A 242 10.40 -4.87 -16.97
C VAL A 242 11.25 -3.64 -17.30
N VAL A 243 11.45 -2.77 -16.32
CA VAL A 243 12.20 -1.53 -16.45
C VAL A 243 13.22 -1.39 -15.32
N SER A 244 14.20 -0.50 -15.52
CA SER A 244 15.11 -0.10 -14.46
C SER A 244 14.46 1.00 -13.61
N TYR A 245 14.52 0.85 -12.29
CA TYR A 245 14.07 1.84 -11.32
C TYR A 245 15.21 2.19 -10.38
N THR A 246 15.38 3.47 -10.09
CA THR A 246 16.37 3.95 -9.13
C THR A 246 15.67 4.15 -7.79
N ILE A 247 16.09 3.41 -6.76
CA ILE A 247 15.56 3.55 -5.40
C ILE A 247 15.78 4.99 -4.94
N THR A 248 14.71 5.70 -4.61
CA THR A 248 14.79 7.09 -4.20
C THR A 248 15.12 7.20 -2.70
N PRO A 249 15.60 8.36 -2.23
CA PRO A 249 15.74 8.61 -0.79
C PRO A 249 14.43 8.41 -0.01
N SER A 250 13.28 8.72 -0.61
CA SER A 250 11.98 8.51 0.00
C SER A 250 11.65 7.02 0.13
N ASP A 251 11.95 6.21 -0.90
CA ASP A 251 11.75 4.77 -0.84
C ASP A 251 12.62 4.14 0.27
N ALA A 252 13.86 4.59 0.45
CA ALA A 252 14.70 4.07 1.53
C ALA A 252 14.25 4.56 2.92
N ALA A 253 13.70 5.77 3.02
CA ALA A 253 13.33 6.39 4.29
C ALA A 253 11.99 5.89 4.86
N GLY A 254 11.04 5.47 4.01
CA GLY A 254 9.73 4.99 4.43
C GLY A 254 8.64 6.06 4.43
N PRO A 255 7.53 5.83 5.16
CA PRO A 255 7.48 5.29 6.51
C PRO A 255 7.57 3.76 6.60
N TYR A 256 8.37 3.27 7.56
CA TYR A 256 8.52 1.84 7.89
C TYR A 256 8.32 1.57 9.38
N VAL A 257 7.82 0.39 9.70
CA VAL A 257 7.76 -0.16 11.06
C VAL A 257 8.63 -1.41 11.14
N ALA A 258 9.23 -1.68 12.31
CA ALA A 258 10.16 -2.80 12.46
C ALA A 258 9.46 -4.17 12.24
N GLU A 259 8.22 -4.30 12.69
CA GLU A 259 7.40 -5.49 12.54
C GLU A 259 5.92 -5.13 12.67
N ILE A 260 5.06 -6.02 12.17
CA ILE A 260 3.61 -5.96 12.36
C ILE A 260 3.22 -7.12 13.29
N PRO A 261 2.89 -6.86 14.56
CA PRO A 261 2.49 -7.90 15.50
C PRO A 261 1.26 -8.65 15.01
N GLU A 262 1.14 -9.96 15.27
CA GLU A 262 -0.09 -10.69 14.95
C GLU A 262 -1.28 -10.27 15.83
N ASP A 263 -1.01 -10.02 17.12
CA ASP A 263 -2.01 -9.66 18.12
C ASP A 263 -2.57 -8.26 17.92
N TYR A 264 -3.90 -8.13 17.97
CA TYR A 264 -4.60 -6.89 17.65
C TYR A 264 -4.41 -5.82 18.71
N ALA A 265 -4.25 -6.17 19.99
CA ALA A 265 -3.93 -5.17 21.02
C ALA A 265 -2.54 -4.59 20.78
N HIS A 266 -1.57 -5.39 20.34
CA HIS A 266 -0.25 -4.88 19.96
C HIS A 266 -0.30 -4.02 18.69
N LYS A 267 -1.06 -4.43 17.65
CA LYS A 267 -1.28 -3.59 16.46
C LYS A 267 -1.88 -2.23 16.81
N ALA A 268 -2.84 -2.18 17.74
CA ALA A 268 -3.49 -0.95 18.17
C ALA A 268 -2.55 0.04 18.89
N LEU A 269 -1.38 -0.41 19.35
CA LEU A 269 -0.35 0.44 19.97
C LEU A 269 0.63 1.03 18.97
N LEU A 270 0.65 0.54 17.72
CA LEU A 270 1.53 1.08 16.69
C LEU A 270 1.08 2.48 16.25
N PRO A 271 1.99 3.34 15.76
CA PRO A 271 1.61 4.63 15.18
C PRO A 271 0.92 4.48 13.82
N SER A 272 1.29 3.44 13.06
CA SER A 272 0.68 3.07 11.77
C SER A 272 0.99 1.61 11.45
N LEU A 273 0.20 1.00 10.58
CA LEU A 273 0.50 -0.32 10.00
C LEU A 273 1.19 -0.15 8.64
N ALA A 274 2.28 0.61 8.62
CA ALA A 274 3.10 0.85 7.44
C ALA A 274 3.80 -0.44 6.95
N TYR A 275 4.50 -0.35 5.83
CA TYR A 275 5.37 -1.43 5.36
C TYR A 275 6.49 -1.72 6.37
N THR A 276 7.01 -2.94 6.34
CA THR A 276 8.12 -3.39 7.19
C THR A 276 9.48 -3.23 6.52
N SER A 277 9.51 -3.06 5.19
CA SER A 277 10.76 -2.87 4.45
C SER A 277 10.56 -2.11 3.14
N THR A 278 11.66 -1.55 2.60
CA THR A 278 11.68 -0.98 1.25
C THR A 278 11.34 -2.01 0.18
N THR A 279 11.72 -3.27 0.37
CA THR A 279 11.42 -4.32 -0.60
C THR A 279 9.92 -4.59 -0.68
N GLU A 280 9.24 -4.67 0.47
CA GLU A 280 7.79 -4.83 0.55
C GLU A 280 7.05 -3.65 -0.11
N ALA A 281 7.46 -2.41 0.23
CA ALA A 281 6.85 -1.21 -0.36
C ALA A 281 7.02 -1.13 -1.88
N LEU A 282 8.21 -1.48 -2.39
CA LEU A 282 8.47 -1.51 -3.83
C LEU A 282 7.73 -2.68 -4.51
N ALA A 283 7.64 -3.84 -3.87
CA ALA A 283 6.88 -4.98 -4.40
C ALA A 283 5.40 -4.61 -4.57
N GLU A 284 4.78 -4.04 -3.54
CA GLU A 284 3.40 -3.52 -3.59
C GLU A 284 3.23 -2.44 -4.66
N ARG A 285 4.16 -1.48 -4.75
CA ARG A 285 4.10 -0.40 -5.75
C ARG A 285 4.14 -0.89 -7.19
N PHE A 286 4.89 -1.96 -7.46
CA PHE A 286 5.09 -2.51 -8.82
C PHE A 286 4.27 -3.78 -9.07
N HIS A 287 3.30 -4.09 -8.19
CA HIS A 287 2.41 -5.26 -8.27
C HIS A 287 3.16 -6.62 -8.27
N MET A 288 4.32 -6.67 -7.62
CA MET A 288 5.21 -7.82 -7.61
C MET A 288 5.07 -8.65 -6.34
N ASP A 289 5.38 -9.94 -6.44
CA ASP A 289 5.73 -10.73 -5.27
C ASP A 289 7.11 -10.29 -4.73
N GLU A 290 7.25 -10.18 -3.40
CA GLU A 290 8.49 -9.68 -2.78
C GLU A 290 9.67 -10.62 -3.00
N ALA A 291 9.46 -11.95 -2.96
CA ALA A 291 10.51 -12.92 -3.22
C ALA A 291 10.93 -12.87 -4.69
N PHE A 292 9.97 -12.67 -5.60
CA PHE A 292 10.27 -12.48 -7.01
C PHE A 292 11.04 -11.18 -7.28
N LEU A 293 10.71 -10.07 -6.63
CA LEU A 293 11.47 -8.83 -6.72
C LEU A 293 12.94 -9.02 -6.29
N LYS A 294 13.18 -9.77 -5.21
CA LYS A 294 14.54 -10.15 -4.76
C LYS A 294 15.24 -11.07 -5.76
N GLU A 295 14.53 -12.04 -6.31
CA GLU A 295 15.07 -12.96 -7.33
C GLU A 295 15.54 -12.21 -8.58
N MET A 296 14.79 -11.21 -9.03
CA MET A 296 15.15 -10.38 -10.18
C MET A 296 16.38 -9.48 -9.95
N ASN A 297 16.72 -9.24 -8.68
CA ASN A 297 17.77 -8.32 -8.24
C ASN A 297 18.74 -9.01 -7.25
N PRO A 298 19.45 -10.05 -7.70
CA PRO A 298 20.26 -10.87 -6.80
C PRO A 298 21.39 -10.03 -6.18
N GLY A 299 21.50 -10.09 -4.85
CA GLY A 299 22.57 -9.42 -4.10
C GLY A 299 22.41 -7.91 -3.94
N VAL A 300 21.27 -7.34 -4.34
CA VAL A 300 20.98 -5.92 -4.15
C VAL A 300 20.54 -5.63 -2.72
N ASP A 301 21.08 -4.54 -2.15
CA ASP A 301 20.55 -3.92 -0.93
C ASP A 301 19.49 -2.87 -1.30
N PHE A 302 18.22 -3.18 -1.03
CA PHE A 302 17.09 -2.31 -1.34
C PHE A 302 17.01 -1.07 -0.44
N THR A 303 17.82 -0.98 0.62
CA THR A 303 17.79 0.16 1.55
C THR A 303 18.66 1.33 1.12
N VAL A 304 19.44 1.18 0.05
CA VAL A 304 20.41 2.18 -0.41
C VAL A 304 19.82 3.05 -1.52
N PRO A 305 19.57 4.36 -1.29
CA PRO A 305 19.16 5.29 -2.34
C PRO A 305 20.17 5.36 -3.48
N GLY A 306 19.68 5.54 -4.71
CA GLY A 306 20.49 5.57 -5.93
C GLY A 306 20.78 4.19 -6.52
N THR A 307 20.44 3.11 -5.80
CA THR A 307 20.57 1.74 -6.31
C THR A 307 19.59 1.52 -7.46
N ILE A 308 20.08 0.98 -8.57
CA ILE A 308 19.27 0.66 -9.75
C ILE A 308 18.84 -0.80 -9.65
N ILE A 309 17.53 -1.02 -9.65
CA ILE A 309 16.89 -2.34 -9.62
C ILE A 309 16.04 -2.54 -10.88
N LYS A 310 15.77 -3.80 -11.21
CA LYS A 310 14.77 -4.20 -12.20
C LYS A 310 13.43 -4.40 -11.50
N VAL A 311 12.39 -3.75 -12.02
CA VAL A 311 11.02 -3.88 -11.52
C VAL A 311 10.08 -4.13 -12.68
N VAL A 312 8.92 -4.70 -12.39
CA VAL A 312 7.80 -4.72 -13.34
C VAL A 312 7.31 -3.30 -13.57
N ASN A 313 6.87 -3.03 -14.80
CA ASN A 313 6.17 -1.80 -15.16
C ASN A 313 4.66 -2.10 -15.27
N PRO A 314 3.84 -1.86 -14.21
CA PRO A 314 2.40 -2.13 -14.23
C PRO A 314 1.62 -1.18 -15.15
N GLY A 315 2.25 -0.11 -15.66
CA GLY A 315 1.60 0.91 -16.48
C GLY A 315 0.71 1.84 -15.65
N ASP A 316 -0.17 2.56 -16.34
CA ASP A 316 -1.13 3.46 -15.69
C ASP A 316 -2.32 2.65 -15.13
N PRO A 317 -2.79 2.96 -13.91
CA PRO A 317 -3.98 2.33 -13.36
C PRO A 317 -5.20 2.54 -14.26
N LYS A 318 -6.11 1.57 -14.28
CA LYS A 318 -7.38 1.73 -14.98
C LYS A 318 -8.20 2.85 -14.37
N THR A 319 -8.89 3.53 -15.28
CA THR A 319 -9.81 4.61 -14.96
C THR A 319 -11.14 4.34 -15.67
N GLY A 320 -12.23 4.80 -15.08
CA GLY A 320 -13.56 4.54 -15.57
C GLY A 320 -14.60 4.81 -14.49
N THR A 321 -15.87 4.61 -14.84
CA THR A 321 -16.98 4.62 -13.87
C THR A 321 -17.59 3.24 -13.84
N VAL A 322 -17.49 2.56 -12.69
CA VAL A 322 -18.11 1.26 -12.47
C VAL A 322 -19.56 1.47 -12.09
N ALA A 323 -20.48 0.82 -12.81
CA ALA A 323 -21.91 0.81 -12.52
C ALA A 323 -22.34 -0.47 -11.79
N LYS A 324 -21.64 -1.58 -12.04
CA LYS A 324 -21.94 -2.89 -11.45
C LYS A 324 -20.65 -3.66 -11.14
N ILE A 325 -20.64 -4.30 -9.97
CA ILE A 325 -19.61 -5.25 -9.55
C ILE A 325 -20.25 -6.64 -9.48
N LEU A 326 -19.58 -7.64 -10.03
CA LEU A 326 -19.94 -9.06 -9.90
C LEU A 326 -18.86 -9.76 -9.10
N ALA A 327 -19.21 -10.29 -7.93
CA ALA A 327 -18.35 -11.09 -7.08
C ALA A 327 -18.65 -12.58 -7.32
N ASP A 328 -17.80 -13.25 -8.10
CA ASP A 328 -17.97 -14.65 -8.50
C ASP A 328 -17.17 -15.57 -7.60
N LYS A 329 -17.86 -16.32 -6.74
CA LYS A 329 -17.27 -17.18 -5.71
C LYS A 329 -16.58 -18.40 -6.30
N ALA A 330 -17.20 -19.10 -7.27
CA ALA A 330 -16.57 -20.22 -7.96
C ALA A 330 -15.29 -19.80 -8.67
N LYS A 331 -15.32 -18.68 -9.39
CA LYS A 331 -14.13 -18.17 -10.09
C LYS A 331 -13.12 -17.55 -9.14
N LYS A 332 -13.53 -17.14 -7.93
CA LYS A 332 -12.70 -16.35 -7.01
C LYS A 332 -12.22 -15.06 -7.68
N GLN A 333 -13.16 -14.35 -8.31
CA GLN A 333 -12.87 -13.12 -9.06
C GLN A 333 -13.94 -12.06 -8.80
N VAL A 334 -13.52 -10.81 -8.88
CA VAL A 334 -14.38 -9.64 -8.94
C VAL A 334 -14.32 -9.05 -10.34
N PHE A 335 -15.46 -8.86 -10.98
CA PHE A 335 -15.59 -8.21 -12.28
C PHE A 335 -16.28 -6.86 -12.10
N ALA A 336 -15.75 -5.83 -12.74
CA ALA A 336 -16.27 -4.47 -12.68
C ALA A 336 -16.74 -4.03 -14.06
N TYR A 337 -18.02 -3.66 -14.17
CA TYR A 337 -18.69 -3.32 -15.42
C TYR A 337 -19.10 -1.84 -15.44
N ASP A 338 -19.08 -1.23 -16.63
CA ASP A 338 -19.66 0.09 -16.87
C ASP A 338 -21.20 0.02 -16.98
N ASP A 339 -21.83 1.17 -17.23
CA ASP A 339 -23.28 1.30 -17.39
C ASP A 339 -23.82 0.67 -18.68
N ALA A 340 -22.98 0.52 -19.70
CA ALA A 340 -23.28 -0.18 -20.95
C ALA A 340 -23.12 -1.71 -20.85
N GLY A 341 -22.60 -2.21 -19.72
CA GLY A 341 -22.36 -3.63 -19.48
C GLY A 341 -21.04 -4.16 -20.03
N ASN A 342 -20.12 -3.27 -20.42
CA ASN A 342 -18.76 -3.66 -20.82
C ASN A 342 -17.93 -3.96 -19.57
N LEU A 343 -17.11 -5.01 -19.65
CA LEU A 343 -16.14 -5.33 -18.61
C LEU A 343 -15.00 -4.29 -18.65
N ILE A 344 -14.78 -3.57 -17.55
CA ILE A 344 -13.72 -2.58 -17.40
C ILE A 344 -12.48 -3.22 -16.77
N ALA A 345 -12.71 -4.02 -15.73
CA ALA A 345 -11.65 -4.64 -14.97
C ALA A 345 -12.08 -5.96 -14.34
N ALA A 346 -11.11 -6.86 -14.14
CA ALA A 346 -11.31 -8.11 -13.43
C ALA A 346 -10.14 -8.38 -12.49
N TYR A 347 -10.44 -8.75 -11.24
CA TYR A 347 -9.45 -8.93 -10.19
C TYR A 347 -9.57 -10.34 -9.60
N PRO A 348 -8.46 -11.03 -9.31
CA PRO A 348 -8.51 -12.21 -8.47
C PRO A 348 -8.90 -11.79 -7.06
N ALA A 349 -9.70 -12.62 -6.40
CA ALA A 349 -10.25 -12.30 -5.10
C ALA A 349 -10.25 -13.50 -4.17
N SER A 350 -10.09 -13.26 -2.87
CA SER A 350 -10.44 -14.23 -1.85
C SER A 350 -11.82 -13.88 -1.30
N ILE A 351 -12.81 -14.67 -1.72
CA ILE A 351 -14.24 -14.50 -1.37
C ILE A 351 -14.63 -15.62 -0.38
N GLY A 352 -15.58 -15.34 0.51
CA GLY A 352 -16.02 -16.27 1.53
C GLY A 352 -16.69 -17.50 0.91
N SER A 353 -16.48 -18.66 1.53
CA SER A 353 -17.02 -19.94 1.05
C SER A 353 -18.41 -20.25 1.58
N SER A 354 -18.96 -21.41 1.24
CA SER A 354 -20.19 -21.94 1.88
C SER A 354 -20.07 -22.00 3.40
N ASP A 355 -18.85 -22.23 3.91
CA ASP A 355 -18.57 -22.42 5.33
C ASP A 355 -18.25 -21.08 6.02
N THR A 356 -17.99 -20.03 5.24
CA THR A 356 -17.76 -18.64 5.72
C THR A 356 -18.47 -17.66 4.79
N PRO A 357 -19.82 -17.67 4.78
CA PRO A 357 -20.59 -17.14 3.67
C PRO A 357 -20.43 -15.63 3.52
N SER A 358 -19.84 -15.24 2.38
CA SER A 358 -20.09 -13.92 1.82
C SER A 358 -21.60 -13.73 1.61
N PRO A 359 -22.08 -12.47 1.54
CA PRO A 359 -23.47 -12.19 1.22
C PRO A 359 -23.91 -12.96 -0.03
N SER A 360 -25.19 -13.33 -0.07
CA SER A 360 -25.83 -13.87 -1.28
C SER A 360 -26.73 -12.80 -1.89
N GLY A 361 -26.93 -12.89 -3.20
CA GLY A 361 -27.77 -11.95 -3.94
C GLY A 361 -27.10 -10.59 -4.17
N THR A 362 -27.92 -9.55 -4.19
CA THR A 362 -27.52 -8.21 -4.63
C THR A 362 -27.50 -7.25 -3.46
N VAL A 363 -26.37 -6.56 -3.28
CA VAL A 363 -26.18 -5.46 -2.33
C VAL A 363 -25.68 -4.22 -3.09
N THR A 364 -25.45 -3.12 -2.38
CA THR A 364 -24.90 -1.89 -2.97
C THR A 364 -23.66 -1.45 -2.21
N VAL A 365 -22.82 -0.67 -2.85
CA VAL A 365 -21.74 0.05 -2.17
C VAL A 365 -22.37 1.12 -1.29
N ASP A 366 -22.04 1.11 0.00
CA ASP A 366 -22.49 2.10 0.98
C ASP A 366 -21.54 3.31 0.98
N ARG A 367 -20.24 3.06 1.14
CA ARG A 367 -19.18 4.09 1.13
C ARG A 367 -17.84 3.50 0.74
N VAL A 368 -16.91 4.38 0.38
CA VAL A 368 -15.51 4.06 0.08
C VAL A 368 -14.63 4.82 1.06
N ALA A 369 -13.74 4.12 1.76
CA ALA A 369 -12.73 4.70 2.64
C ALA A 369 -11.33 4.32 2.14
N LEU A 370 -10.49 5.33 1.92
CA LEU A 370 -9.09 5.17 1.54
C LEU A 370 -8.20 5.26 2.77
N ASN A 371 -7.22 4.37 2.87
CA ASN A 371 -6.35 4.19 4.02
C ASN A 371 -7.12 4.16 5.36
N PRO A 372 -8.13 3.29 5.51
CA PRO A 372 -9.00 3.28 6.68
C PRO A 372 -8.28 2.77 7.93
N GLY A 373 -8.64 3.31 9.09
CA GLY A 373 -8.40 2.64 10.36
C GLY A 373 -9.27 1.38 10.49
N TYR A 374 -9.02 0.57 11.51
CA TYR A 374 -9.84 -0.61 11.77
C TYR A 374 -10.33 -0.66 13.22
N THR A 375 -11.64 -0.62 13.42
CA THR A 375 -12.26 -0.83 14.73
C THR A 375 -12.54 -2.32 14.89
N TYR A 376 -11.69 -2.97 15.65
CA TYR A 376 -11.92 -4.33 16.12
C TYR A 376 -12.86 -4.29 17.33
N ASN A 377 -13.93 -5.09 17.30
CA ASN A 377 -14.84 -5.31 18.38
C ASN A 377 -15.05 -6.82 18.54
N PRO A 378 -14.56 -7.49 19.58
CA PRO A 378 -14.65 -8.95 19.70
C PRO A 378 -16.07 -9.49 19.80
N LYS A 379 -17.06 -8.64 20.12
CA LYS A 379 -18.49 -9.01 20.12
C LYS A 379 -19.10 -8.99 18.72
N ILE A 380 -18.49 -8.25 17.80
CA ILE A 380 -18.94 -8.10 16.42
C ILE A 380 -17.97 -8.85 15.48
N ASN A 381 -16.67 -8.77 15.61
CA ASN A 381 -15.76 -9.43 14.65
C ASN A 381 -15.57 -10.92 14.91
N PHE A 382 -14.77 -11.23 15.91
CA PHE A 382 -14.40 -12.55 16.41
C PHE A 382 -13.44 -12.29 17.57
N GLN A 383 -13.25 -13.25 18.47
CA GLN A 383 -12.24 -13.10 19.50
C GLN A 383 -10.86 -13.51 18.95
N GLN A 384 -10.04 -12.53 18.57
CA GLN A 384 -8.64 -12.69 18.22
C GLN A 384 -7.80 -12.80 19.51
N GLY A 385 -7.18 -13.95 19.73
CA GLY A 385 -6.36 -14.20 20.91
C GLY A 385 -7.12 -13.97 22.22
N ALA A 386 -6.52 -13.20 23.13
CA ALA A 386 -7.12 -12.83 24.42
C ALA A 386 -7.89 -11.50 24.37
N ASN A 387 -8.09 -10.91 23.19
CA ASN A 387 -8.65 -9.56 23.07
C ASN A 387 -10.17 -9.55 23.24
N ASP A 388 -10.64 -9.09 24.39
CA ASP A 388 -12.05 -9.03 24.83
C ASP A 388 -12.66 -7.61 24.81
N LYS A 389 -11.90 -6.61 24.34
CA LYS A 389 -12.29 -5.19 24.26
C LYS A 389 -12.26 -4.66 22.84
N VAL A 390 -12.99 -3.57 22.64
CA VAL A 390 -12.91 -2.79 21.40
C VAL A 390 -11.52 -2.17 21.28
N LEU A 391 -10.89 -2.32 20.12
CA LEU A 391 -9.57 -1.78 19.79
C LEU A 391 -9.68 -0.95 18.52
N ASN A 392 -9.02 0.21 18.51
CA ASN A 392 -8.85 1.02 17.32
C ASN A 392 -7.43 0.77 16.79
N ILE A 393 -7.36 0.05 15.69
CA ILE A 393 -6.12 -0.28 15.00
C ILE A 393 -5.84 0.84 13.98
N PRO A 394 -4.62 1.42 13.96
CA PRO A 394 -4.29 2.51 13.06
C PRO A 394 -4.29 2.06 11.59
N PRO A 395 -4.42 3.00 10.63
CA PRO A 395 -4.41 2.69 9.22
C PRO A 395 -3.03 2.25 8.71
N GLY A 396 -3.03 1.60 7.55
CA GLY A 396 -1.83 1.29 6.77
C GLY A 396 -1.99 0.07 5.88
N PRO A 397 -1.08 -0.14 4.91
CA PRO A 397 -1.13 -1.27 3.98
C PRO A 397 -1.09 -2.63 4.68
N ASN A 398 -0.47 -2.71 5.87
CA ASN A 398 -0.45 -3.92 6.69
C ASN A 398 -1.64 -4.05 7.65
N GLY A 399 -2.66 -3.22 7.46
CA GLY A 399 -3.92 -3.24 8.18
C GLY A 399 -4.77 -4.47 7.92
N PRO A 400 -5.70 -4.85 8.82
CA PRO A 400 -6.62 -5.97 8.60
C PRO A 400 -7.45 -5.85 7.30
N VAL A 401 -7.69 -4.62 6.84
CA VAL A 401 -8.43 -4.30 5.62
C VAL A 401 -7.55 -3.66 4.53
N GLY A 402 -6.23 -3.62 4.73
CA GLY A 402 -5.27 -3.02 3.80
C GLY A 402 -5.52 -1.52 3.57
N THR A 403 -5.19 -1.05 2.36
CA THR A 403 -5.24 0.39 2.00
C THR A 403 -6.64 0.89 1.64
N VAL A 404 -7.66 0.04 1.56
CA VAL A 404 -8.99 0.40 1.06
C VAL A 404 -10.07 -0.41 1.75
N TRP A 405 -11.17 0.25 2.08
CA TRP A 405 -12.42 -0.37 2.47
C TRP A 405 -13.59 0.17 1.64
N ILE A 406 -14.17 -0.67 0.78
CA ILE A 406 -15.43 -0.41 0.07
C ILE A 406 -16.52 -1.11 0.87
N ALA A 407 -17.23 -0.36 1.70
CA ALA A 407 -18.31 -0.89 2.52
C ALA A 407 -19.51 -1.27 1.64
N LEU A 408 -20.15 -2.38 1.95
CA LEU A 408 -21.40 -2.81 1.33
C LEU A 408 -22.59 -2.42 2.21
N SER A 409 -23.78 -2.37 1.63
CA SER A 409 -25.04 -2.06 2.33
C SER A 409 -25.46 -3.14 3.32
N LYS A 410 -24.88 -4.35 3.21
CA LYS A 410 -24.93 -5.33 4.30
C LYS A 410 -23.87 -4.91 5.34
N PRO A 411 -24.27 -4.57 6.58
CA PRO A 411 -23.35 -4.12 7.62
C PRO A 411 -22.14 -5.04 7.74
N THR A 412 -20.96 -4.46 7.97
CA THR A 412 -19.67 -5.14 8.20
C THR A 412 -19.09 -5.95 7.04
N TYR A 413 -19.76 -6.03 5.89
CA TYR A 413 -19.19 -6.65 4.70
C TYR A 413 -18.59 -5.58 3.80
N GLY A 414 -17.46 -5.91 3.17
CA GLY A 414 -16.74 -4.99 2.31
C GLY A 414 -15.90 -5.70 1.26
N ILE A 415 -15.53 -4.92 0.24
CA ILE A 415 -14.42 -5.24 -0.67
C ILE A 415 -13.21 -4.45 -0.17
N HIS A 416 -12.09 -5.11 0.09
CA HIS A 416 -10.97 -4.48 0.75
C HIS A 416 -9.60 -5.01 0.32
N GLY A 417 -8.56 -4.25 0.65
CA GLY A 417 -7.16 -4.64 0.44
C GLY A 417 -6.70 -5.73 1.42
N THR A 418 -5.42 -6.08 1.40
CA THR A 418 -4.88 -7.14 2.27
C THR A 418 -3.42 -6.87 2.59
N PRO A 419 -2.94 -7.22 3.80
CA PRO A 419 -1.51 -7.25 4.12
C PRO A 419 -0.77 -8.42 3.43
N GLU A 420 -1.52 -9.36 2.82
CA GLU A 420 -0.97 -10.60 2.28
C GLU A 420 -1.38 -10.79 0.80
N PRO A 421 -0.87 -9.96 -0.13
CA PRO A 421 -1.30 -9.99 -1.54
C PRO A 421 -1.02 -11.33 -2.21
N SER A 422 0.03 -12.05 -1.80
CA SER A 422 0.34 -13.39 -2.30
C SER A 422 -0.68 -14.47 -1.91
N LYS A 423 -1.62 -14.20 -1.00
CA LYS A 423 -2.66 -15.18 -0.60
C LYS A 423 -3.99 -15.04 -1.37
N ILE A 424 -4.11 -14.01 -2.21
CA ILE A 424 -5.34 -13.72 -2.97
C ILE A 424 -5.64 -14.84 -3.98
N GLY A 425 -6.88 -15.35 -3.95
CA GLY A 425 -7.36 -16.47 -4.77
C GLY A 425 -6.89 -17.86 -4.31
N ARG A 426 -5.93 -17.91 -3.37
CA ARG A 426 -5.36 -19.15 -2.80
C ARG A 426 -6.00 -19.55 -1.47
N THR A 427 -6.60 -18.60 -0.77
CA THR A 427 -7.32 -18.81 0.50
C THR A 427 -8.77 -18.34 0.40
N GLN A 428 -9.63 -18.84 1.28
CA GLN A 428 -10.98 -18.31 1.47
C GLN A 428 -10.93 -17.19 2.52
N SER A 429 -11.83 -16.20 2.42
CA SER A 429 -11.99 -15.16 3.44
C SER A 429 -13.10 -15.53 4.43
N HIS A 430 -13.19 -14.82 5.55
CA HIS A 430 -14.28 -14.97 6.52
C HIS A 430 -15.48 -14.09 6.13
N GLY A 431 -15.93 -14.18 4.88
CA GLY A 431 -17.12 -13.48 4.37
C GLY A 431 -16.91 -12.18 3.59
N CYS A 432 -15.82 -11.43 3.80
CA CYS A 432 -15.50 -10.23 3.00
C CYS A 432 -14.83 -10.57 1.65
N ILE A 433 -14.74 -9.62 0.71
CA ILE A 433 -13.98 -9.80 -0.53
C ILE A 433 -12.61 -9.17 -0.35
N ARG A 434 -11.55 -9.99 -0.39
CA ARG A 434 -10.16 -9.52 -0.32
C ARG A 434 -9.55 -9.42 -1.71
N LEU A 435 -8.93 -8.30 -1.99
CA LEU A 435 -8.11 -8.02 -3.17
C LEU A 435 -6.68 -7.64 -2.71
N THR A 436 -5.74 -7.57 -3.63
CA THR A 436 -4.45 -6.90 -3.37
C THR A 436 -4.69 -5.41 -3.09
N ASN A 437 -3.77 -4.74 -2.41
CA ASN A 437 -3.95 -3.32 -2.08
C ASN A 437 -4.06 -2.46 -3.35
N TRP A 438 -3.28 -2.76 -4.40
CA TRP A 438 -3.35 -2.04 -5.67
C TRP A 438 -4.67 -2.27 -6.41
N ASP A 439 -5.16 -3.51 -6.49
CA ASP A 439 -6.45 -3.83 -7.14
C ASP A 439 -7.62 -3.17 -6.39
N ALA A 440 -7.61 -3.22 -5.05
CA ALA A 440 -8.60 -2.55 -4.22
C ALA A 440 -8.58 -1.03 -4.43
N THR A 441 -7.39 -0.44 -4.52
CA THR A 441 -7.19 1.00 -4.77
C THR A 441 -7.67 1.41 -6.16
N GLU A 442 -7.41 0.59 -7.17
CA GLU A 442 -7.90 0.83 -8.53
C GLU A 442 -9.42 0.79 -8.57
N LEU A 443 -10.04 -0.27 -8.04
CA LEU A 443 -11.50 -0.41 -7.99
C LEU A 443 -12.15 0.74 -7.21
N ALA A 444 -11.61 1.10 -6.05
CA ALA A 444 -12.13 2.19 -5.21
C ALA A 444 -12.16 3.55 -5.93
N LYS A 445 -11.21 3.81 -6.84
CA LYS A 445 -11.18 5.05 -7.64
C LYS A 445 -12.24 5.08 -8.73
N MET A 446 -12.78 3.93 -9.13
CA MET A 446 -13.81 3.83 -10.18
C MET A 446 -15.23 3.65 -9.62
N VAL A 447 -15.37 3.39 -8.32
CA VAL A 447 -16.64 3.05 -7.65
C VAL A 447 -17.18 4.24 -6.83
N LYS A 448 -18.51 4.32 -6.73
CA LYS A 448 -19.22 5.33 -5.92
C LYS A 448 -20.30 4.66 -5.04
N PRO A 449 -20.75 5.31 -3.95
CA PRO A 449 -21.95 4.89 -3.23
C PRO A 449 -23.12 4.63 -4.16
N GLY A 450 -23.87 3.55 -3.91
CA GLY A 450 -24.99 3.11 -4.71
C GLY A 450 -24.66 2.12 -5.84
N VAL A 451 -23.37 1.92 -6.20
CA VAL A 451 -22.97 0.91 -7.19
C VAL A 451 -23.46 -0.47 -6.76
N THR A 452 -24.06 -1.21 -7.69
CA THR A 452 -24.60 -2.54 -7.40
C THR A 452 -23.47 -3.57 -7.28
N VAL A 453 -23.54 -4.44 -6.28
CA VAL A 453 -22.63 -5.57 -6.08
C VAL A 453 -23.46 -6.85 -6.05
N GLU A 454 -23.26 -7.72 -7.03
CA GLU A 454 -23.95 -9.01 -7.15
C GLU A 454 -23.01 -10.15 -6.79
N PHE A 455 -23.42 -11.00 -5.85
CA PHE A 455 -22.70 -12.22 -5.51
C PHE A 455 -23.28 -13.41 -6.27
N VAL A 456 -22.43 -14.13 -6.98
CA VAL A 456 -22.78 -15.35 -7.72
C VAL A 456 -21.93 -16.53 -7.27
N ASP A 457 -22.51 -17.72 -7.31
CA ASP A 457 -21.91 -18.96 -6.81
C ASP A 457 -21.18 -19.74 -7.89
#